data_AF-A0A932C9M8-F1
#
_entry.id   AF-A0A932C9M8-F1
#
_cell.length_a   1.000
_cell.length_b   1.000
_cell.length_c   1.000
_cell.angle_alpha   90.00
_cell.angle_beta   90.00
_cell.angle_gamma   90.00
#
_symmetry.space_group_name_H-M   'P 1'
#
loop_
_entity.id
_entity.type
_entity.pdbx_description
1 polymer ?
#
loop_
_entity_poly.entity_id
_entity_poly.type
_entity_poly.pdbx_seq_one_letter_code
_entity_poly.pdbx_strand_id
1 'polypeptide(L)'
;MATETVRTFVIYVAIAVLMSLVAQTSGQADVTDADLEAATGGRVVRVGPAAGGGRVATWPLEVYVARVLAGEAEPRAADAAFQALGVAIRTFAVTNAGRHAREGFDLCDGTHCQVPRAATPATRRAALATAGQVLTWNGAPAEVFYSASCGGHSESPDQVWPGADYPYMRSAPDDVHEGDEPWTLDLTLREIQRALADVGFRGRLGDVDVDDRSPSGRVTRLRVSGLQPAVIAGDQFRAAIGPLKLPSTAFSIGRRGSSLRFTGRGYGHGVGMCVIGAGRRAARGESVRAILAQYYPGLEVTRVGGAPVETAVAPLPTAPVPPAAGRLARGGIVVEVPRSSAMTEVEVARLTARAHDDLAKVLGTSVAPLTVRVHESLERFRLATGRPWWVSNVSEGTEIDLVPAALLAQRDGFEAALRIAVAELLLSEALKGRPLWIRIGAARYFGRNAPSPVQPAGSRDRCPSDAELTLAISAPAQRDAEARAEACFAREYVRTRDWRAVR
;
A
#
# COMPACT_ATOMS: atom_id res chain seq x y z
N MET A 1 2.13 -78.57 -11.46
CA MET A 1 1.07 -77.78 -12.14
C MET A 1 0.54 -76.61 -11.30
N ALA A 2 0.30 -76.74 -9.98
CA ALA A 2 -0.19 -75.63 -9.16
C ALA A 2 0.84 -74.49 -8.94
N THR A 3 2.13 -74.81 -8.85
CA THR A 3 3.22 -73.84 -8.55
C THR A 3 3.58 -72.91 -9.70
N GLU A 4 3.47 -73.37 -10.95
CA GLU A 4 3.69 -72.53 -12.14
C GLU A 4 2.57 -71.50 -12.34
N THR A 5 1.33 -71.91 -12.08
CA THR A 5 0.14 -71.06 -12.26
C THR A 5 0.15 -69.86 -11.29
N VAL A 6 0.56 -70.09 -10.04
CA VAL A 6 0.67 -69.03 -9.03
C VAL A 6 1.82 -68.07 -9.35
N ARG A 7 2.96 -68.58 -9.86
CA ARG A 7 4.13 -67.76 -10.21
C ARG A 7 3.82 -66.85 -11.41
N THR A 8 3.11 -67.35 -12.41
CA THR A 8 2.63 -66.57 -13.56
C THR A 8 1.63 -65.51 -13.12
N PHE A 9 0.69 -65.84 -12.23
CA PHE A 9 -0.30 -64.87 -11.73
C PHE A 9 0.36 -63.72 -10.94
N VAL A 10 1.33 -64.02 -10.07
CA VAL A 10 2.07 -62.98 -9.32
C VAL A 10 2.88 -62.07 -10.24
N ILE A 11 3.49 -62.62 -11.30
CA ILE A 11 4.21 -61.82 -12.29
C ILE A 11 3.25 -60.92 -13.07
N TYR A 12 2.08 -61.41 -13.47
CA TYR A 12 1.07 -60.59 -14.16
C TYR A 12 0.52 -59.47 -13.27
N VAL A 13 0.26 -59.74 -11.98
CA VAL A 13 -0.18 -58.71 -11.04
C VAL A 13 0.94 -57.69 -10.80
N ALA A 14 2.19 -58.13 -10.65
CA ALA A 14 3.33 -57.23 -10.49
C ALA A 14 3.55 -56.36 -11.73
N ILE A 15 3.44 -56.92 -12.95
CA ILE A 15 3.54 -56.18 -14.21
C ILE A 15 2.34 -55.24 -14.36
N ALA A 16 1.12 -55.64 -13.99
CA ALA A 16 -0.06 -54.77 -14.05
C ALA A 16 0.05 -53.61 -13.05
N VAL A 17 0.55 -53.84 -11.83
CA VAL A 17 0.81 -52.79 -10.84
C VAL A 17 1.95 -51.88 -11.30
N LEU A 18 3.01 -52.44 -11.88
CA LEU A 18 4.13 -51.66 -12.43
C LEU A 18 3.69 -50.85 -13.65
N MET A 19 2.86 -51.40 -14.54
CA MET A 19 2.28 -50.68 -15.68
C MET A 19 1.25 -49.64 -15.24
N SER A 20 0.49 -49.86 -14.17
CA SER A 20 -0.35 -48.82 -13.56
C SER A 20 0.48 -47.72 -12.86
N LEU A 21 1.61 -48.06 -12.24
CA LEU A 21 2.55 -47.06 -11.70
C LEU A 21 3.25 -46.27 -12.82
N VAL A 22 3.62 -46.93 -13.91
CA VAL A 22 4.23 -46.30 -15.10
C VAL A 22 3.19 -45.46 -15.84
N ALA A 23 1.94 -45.90 -15.95
CA ALA A 23 0.84 -45.12 -16.52
C ALA A 23 0.42 -43.92 -15.63
N GLN A 24 0.59 -44.01 -14.31
CA GLN A 24 0.40 -42.85 -13.42
C GLN A 24 1.58 -41.86 -13.44
N THR A 25 2.75 -42.27 -13.95
CA THR A 25 3.94 -41.43 -14.09
C THR A 25 4.21 -40.97 -15.53
N SER A 26 3.38 -41.38 -16.49
CA SER A 26 3.45 -40.95 -17.88
C SER A 26 2.09 -40.47 -18.39
N GLY A 27 1.95 -39.15 -18.58
CA GLY A 27 0.91 -38.62 -19.46
C GLY A 27 -0.06 -37.56 -18.91
N GLN A 28 0.32 -36.71 -17.94
CA GLN A 28 -0.23 -35.36 -17.98
C GLN A 28 0.64 -34.56 -18.94
N ALA A 29 0.10 -34.18 -20.09
CA ALA A 29 0.76 -33.23 -20.97
C ALA A 29 1.20 -32.00 -20.15
N ASP A 30 2.44 -31.55 -20.34
CA ASP A 30 2.92 -30.35 -19.65
C ASP A 30 2.01 -29.18 -20.02
N VAL A 31 1.43 -28.54 -19.00
CA VAL A 31 0.61 -27.34 -19.18
C VAL A 31 1.46 -26.28 -19.86
N THR A 32 0.97 -25.77 -21.00
CA THR A 32 1.64 -24.76 -21.82
C THR A 32 1.09 -23.36 -21.54
N ASP A 33 1.78 -22.33 -22.03
CA ASP A 33 1.26 -20.95 -21.97
C ASP A 33 -0.04 -20.81 -22.80
N ALA A 34 -0.23 -21.64 -23.84
CA ALA A 34 -1.46 -21.64 -24.64
C ALA A 34 -2.66 -22.19 -23.85
N ASP A 35 -2.45 -23.21 -23.02
CA ASP A 35 -3.50 -23.74 -22.13
C ASP A 35 -3.94 -22.68 -21.10
N LEU A 36 -2.97 -21.92 -20.56
CA LEU A 36 -3.23 -20.81 -19.65
C LEU A 36 -3.94 -19.65 -20.35
N GLU A 37 -3.53 -19.30 -21.58
CA GLU A 37 -4.19 -18.28 -22.38
C GLU A 37 -5.65 -18.64 -22.68
N ALA A 38 -5.94 -19.90 -23.02
CA ALA A 38 -7.32 -20.36 -23.20
C ALA A 38 -8.16 -20.23 -21.91
N ALA A 39 -7.53 -20.40 -20.74
CA ALA A 39 -8.19 -20.30 -19.44
C ALA A 39 -8.38 -18.86 -18.92
N THR A 40 -7.83 -17.85 -19.60
CA THR A 40 -7.81 -16.45 -19.13
C THR A 40 -9.14 -15.69 -19.32
N GLY A 41 -10.07 -16.22 -20.12
CA GLY A 41 -11.31 -15.53 -20.48
C GLY A 41 -11.08 -14.19 -21.20
N GLY A 42 -9.97 -14.08 -21.95
CA GLY A 42 -9.56 -12.88 -22.68
C GLY A 42 -8.90 -11.77 -21.84
N ARG A 43 -8.75 -11.95 -20.53
CA ARG A 43 -8.11 -10.96 -19.65
C ARG A 43 -6.59 -10.93 -19.81
N VAL A 44 -6.03 -9.72 -19.79
CA VAL A 44 -4.59 -9.48 -19.83
C VAL A 44 -4.18 -8.52 -18.71
N VAL A 45 -2.90 -8.58 -18.32
CA VAL A 45 -2.26 -7.68 -17.36
C VAL A 45 -1.04 -7.04 -18.02
N ARG A 46 -0.97 -5.72 -17.99
CA ARG A 46 0.19 -4.95 -18.45
C ARG A 46 1.13 -4.70 -17.27
N VAL A 47 2.38 -5.13 -17.39
CA VAL A 47 3.38 -5.05 -16.32
C VAL A 47 4.53 -4.14 -16.71
N GLY A 48 4.78 -3.12 -15.91
CA GLY A 48 5.87 -2.16 -16.11
C GLY A 48 7.01 -2.32 -15.09
N PRO A 49 8.18 -1.69 -15.36
CA PRO A 49 9.34 -1.75 -14.48
C PRO A 49 9.17 -0.87 -13.23
N ALA A 50 9.39 -1.43 -12.05
CA ALA A 50 9.25 -0.72 -10.77
C ALA A 50 10.27 0.42 -10.57
N ALA A 51 11.45 0.31 -11.19
CA ALA A 51 12.48 1.35 -11.13
C ALA A 51 12.17 2.57 -12.02
N GLY A 52 11.10 2.52 -12.83
CA GLY A 52 10.79 3.52 -13.84
C GLY A 52 11.66 3.38 -15.10
N GLY A 53 11.08 3.65 -16.26
CA GLY A 53 11.74 3.47 -17.56
C GLY A 53 11.96 1.99 -17.92
N GLY A 54 11.66 1.62 -19.16
CA GLY A 54 11.78 0.24 -19.65
C GLY A 54 10.53 -0.23 -20.40
N ARG A 55 10.50 -1.52 -20.78
CA ARG A 55 9.42 -2.07 -21.61
C ARG A 55 8.26 -2.56 -20.75
N VAL A 56 7.05 -2.16 -21.12
CA VAL A 56 5.82 -2.75 -20.59
C VAL A 56 5.59 -4.11 -21.26
N ALA A 57 5.46 -5.17 -20.45
CA ALA A 57 5.06 -6.49 -20.91
C ALA A 57 3.54 -6.63 -20.81
N THR A 58 2.92 -7.36 -21.73
CA THR A 58 1.49 -7.70 -21.65
C THR A 58 1.37 -9.21 -21.63
N TRP A 59 0.69 -9.76 -20.62
CA TRP A 59 0.49 -11.20 -20.48
C TRP A 59 -0.98 -11.54 -20.26
N PRO A 60 -1.47 -12.67 -20.80
CA PRO A 60 -2.72 -13.27 -20.34
C PRO A 60 -2.69 -13.44 -18.81
N LEU A 61 -3.82 -13.22 -18.14
CA LEU A 61 -3.91 -13.24 -16.67
C LEU A 61 -3.35 -14.53 -16.08
N GLU A 62 -3.69 -15.69 -16.61
CA GLU A 62 -3.21 -16.97 -16.06
C GLU A 62 -1.71 -17.21 -16.32
N VAL A 63 -1.19 -16.68 -17.43
CA VAL A 63 0.27 -16.65 -17.68
C VAL A 63 0.95 -15.74 -16.66
N TYR A 64 0.37 -14.57 -16.37
CA TYR A 64 0.87 -13.68 -15.34
C TYR A 64 0.87 -14.35 -13.95
N VAL A 65 -0.22 -15.01 -13.56
CA VAL A 65 -0.32 -15.74 -12.29
C VAL A 65 0.77 -16.82 -12.19
N ALA A 66 0.98 -17.62 -13.24
CA ALA A 66 2.02 -18.64 -13.27
C ALA A 66 3.44 -18.04 -13.13
N ARG A 67 3.67 -16.85 -13.68
CA ARG A 67 4.95 -16.12 -13.58
C ARG A 67 5.17 -15.53 -12.19
N VAL A 68 4.15 -14.94 -11.58
CA VAL A 68 4.24 -14.40 -10.21
C VAL A 68 4.43 -15.54 -9.20
N LEU A 69 3.72 -16.66 -9.36
CA LEU A 69 3.97 -17.86 -8.55
C LEU A 69 5.44 -18.28 -8.61
N ALA A 70 6.08 -18.23 -9.78
CA ALA A 70 7.50 -18.58 -9.91
C ALA A 70 8.45 -17.56 -9.26
N GLY A 71 8.00 -16.33 -9.01
CA GLY A 71 8.77 -15.30 -8.34
C GLY A 71 8.56 -15.21 -6.84
N GLU A 72 7.40 -15.63 -6.34
CA GLU A 72 6.96 -15.32 -4.97
C GLU A 72 6.54 -16.53 -4.15
N ALA A 73 6.24 -17.67 -4.77
CA ALA A 73 5.94 -18.89 -4.03
C ALA A 73 7.20 -19.53 -3.45
N GLU A 74 7.02 -20.33 -2.40
CA GLU A 74 8.12 -21.15 -1.90
C GLU A 74 8.42 -22.30 -2.88
N PRO A 75 9.65 -22.45 -3.43
CA PRO A 75 9.91 -23.30 -4.58
C PRO A 75 9.55 -24.79 -4.43
N ARG A 76 9.49 -25.29 -3.20
CA ARG A 76 9.20 -26.71 -2.88
C ARG A 76 7.89 -26.90 -2.13
N ALA A 77 7.01 -25.89 -2.14
CA ALA A 77 5.71 -26.02 -1.50
C ALA A 77 4.86 -27.10 -2.18
N ALA A 78 3.94 -27.70 -1.43
CA ALA A 78 2.97 -28.63 -2.01
C ALA A 78 1.95 -27.88 -2.89
N ASP A 79 1.29 -28.60 -3.81
CA ASP A 79 0.37 -28.01 -4.80
C ASP A 79 -0.72 -27.12 -4.17
N ALA A 80 -1.25 -27.51 -3.01
CA ALA A 80 -2.28 -26.71 -2.32
C ALA A 80 -1.80 -25.30 -1.94
N ALA A 81 -0.51 -25.12 -1.61
CA ALA A 81 0.06 -23.80 -1.33
C ALA A 81 0.24 -22.98 -2.61
N PHE A 82 0.71 -23.59 -3.70
CA PHE A 82 0.78 -22.91 -5.00
C PHE A 82 -0.61 -22.49 -5.49
N GLN A 83 -1.61 -23.34 -5.31
CA GLN A 83 -3.00 -23.06 -5.68
C GLN A 83 -3.60 -21.93 -4.82
N ALA A 84 -3.44 -21.98 -3.49
CA ALA A 84 -3.93 -20.93 -2.59
C ALA A 84 -3.27 -19.58 -2.90
N LEU A 85 -1.94 -19.56 -3.06
CA LEU A 85 -1.22 -18.34 -3.45
C LEU A 85 -1.63 -17.87 -4.86
N GLY A 86 -1.89 -18.79 -5.79
CA GLY A 86 -2.35 -18.45 -7.15
C GLY A 86 -3.69 -17.72 -7.14
N VAL A 87 -4.63 -18.15 -6.28
CA VAL A 87 -5.90 -17.45 -6.05
C VAL A 87 -5.66 -16.05 -5.47
N ALA A 88 -4.80 -15.91 -4.47
CA ALA A 88 -4.47 -14.61 -3.87
C ALA A 88 -3.80 -13.66 -4.88
N ILE A 89 -2.83 -14.17 -5.66
CA ILE A 89 -2.14 -13.43 -6.73
C ILE A 89 -3.14 -12.92 -7.76
N ARG A 90 -4.02 -13.80 -8.24
CA ARG A 90 -5.03 -13.44 -9.25
C ARG A 90 -6.01 -12.41 -8.72
N THR A 91 -6.43 -12.56 -7.47
CA THR A 91 -7.30 -11.60 -6.80
C THR A 91 -6.63 -10.23 -6.73
N PHE A 92 -5.39 -10.14 -6.24
CA PHE A 92 -4.64 -8.89 -6.21
C PHE A 92 -4.54 -8.27 -7.60
N ALA A 93 -4.18 -9.07 -8.62
CA ALA A 93 -3.99 -8.60 -9.99
C ALA A 93 -5.26 -8.01 -10.60
N VAL A 94 -6.41 -8.65 -10.36
CA VAL A 94 -7.71 -8.18 -10.84
C VAL A 94 -8.16 -6.94 -10.07
N THR A 95 -8.01 -6.91 -8.75
CA THR A 95 -8.43 -5.79 -7.90
C THR A 95 -7.56 -4.54 -8.11
N ASN A 96 -6.27 -4.73 -8.40
CA ASN A 96 -5.29 -3.64 -8.57
C ASN A 96 -4.94 -3.33 -10.04
N ALA A 97 -5.72 -3.85 -11.00
CA ALA A 97 -5.51 -3.51 -12.40
C ALA A 97 -5.64 -1.99 -12.61
N GLY A 98 -4.61 -1.38 -13.23
CA GLY A 98 -4.55 0.07 -13.44
C GLY A 98 -3.89 0.86 -12.31
N ARG A 99 -3.26 0.20 -11.33
CA ARG A 99 -2.49 0.85 -10.24
C ARG A 99 -1.38 1.78 -10.75
N HIS A 100 -0.91 1.56 -11.98
CA HIS A 100 0.08 2.41 -12.67
C HIS A 100 -0.46 3.00 -13.98
N ALA A 101 -1.76 3.31 -14.04
CA ALA A 101 -2.41 3.80 -15.25
C ALA A 101 -1.78 5.09 -15.80
N ARG A 102 -1.19 5.92 -14.92
CA ARG A 102 -0.48 7.16 -15.29
C ARG A 102 0.84 6.88 -15.98
N GLU A 103 1.49 5.80 -15.60
CA GLU A 103 2.73 5.29 -16.17
C GLU A 103 2.47 4.37 -17.38
N GLY A 104 1.18 4.11 -17.70
CA GLY A 104 0.76 3.40 -18.91
C GLY A 104 0.61 1.89 -18.77
N PHE A 105 0.65 1.34 -17.55
CA PHE A 105 0.54 -0.10 -17.29
C PHE A 105 -0.33 -0.41 -16.06
N ASP A 106 -0.60 -1.69 -15.81
CA ASP A 106 -1.52 -2.09 -14.74
C ASP A 106 -0.78 -2.30 -13.42
N LEU A 107 0.28 -3.11 -13.41
CA LEU A 107 1.07 -3.50 -12.22
C LEU A 107 2.57 -3.35 -12.47
N CYS A 108 3.38 -3.13 -11.44
CA CYS A 108 4.85 -3.15 -11.59
C CYS A 108 5.47 -4.52 -11.29
N ASP A 109 6.70 -4.76 -11.73
CA ASP A 109 7.48 -5.99 -11.50
C ASP A 109 8.25 -6.01 -10.15
N GLY A 110 7.91 -5.10 -9.24
CA GLY A 110 8.56 -4.95 -7.93
C GLY A 110 7.65 -5.37 -6.78
N THR A 111 8.23 -5.43 -5.58
CA THR A 111 7.55 -5.86 -4.34
C THR A 111 6.43 -4.93 -3.87
N HIS A 112 6.22 -3.79 -4.54
CA HIS A 112 5.06 -2.92 -4.34
C HIS A 112 3.80 -3.47 -5.02
N CYS A 113 3.96 -4.22 -6.12
CA CYS A 113 2.90 -4.96 -6.78
C CYS A 113 3.17 -6.45 -6.62
N GLN A 114 3.73 -7.11 -7.64
CA GLN A 114 4.08 -8.52 -7.61
C GLN A 114 5.30 -8.76 -8.52
N VAL A 115 6.09 -9.78 -8.22
CA VAL A 115 7.37 -10.07 -8.90
C VAL A 115 7.22 -11.25 -9.86
N PRO A 116 6.96 -11.03 -11.16
CA PRO A 116 6.89 -12.11 -12.14
C PRO A 116 8.28 -12.64 -12.52
N ARG A 117 8.43 -13.96 -12.60
CA ARG A 117 9.60 -14.66 -13.16
C ARG A 117 9.19 -15.63 -14.27
N ALA A 118 10.14 -16.33 -14.88
CA ALA A 118 9.81 -17.38 -15.86
C ALA A 118 9.01 -18.50 -15.19
N ALA A 119 7.83 -18.82 -15.74
CA ALA A 119 6.95 -19.85 -15.18
C ALA A 119 7.59 -21.25 -15.28
N THR A 120 7.31 -22.10 -14.28
CA THR A 120 7.76 -23.49 -14.23
C THR A 120 6.58 -24.44 -14.50
N PRO A 121 6.80 -25.72 -14.80
CA PRO A 121 5.71 -26.68 -14.97
C PRO A 121 4.78 -26.74 -13.74
N ALA A 122 5.32 -26.66 -12.53
CA ALA A 122 4.54 -26.64 -11.29
C ALA A 122 3.66 -25.39 -11.18
N THR A 123 4.21 -24.20 -11.48
CA THR A 123 3.44 -22.96 -11.36
C THR A 123 2.36 -22.84 -12.44
N ARG A 124 2.61 -23.37 -13.65
CA ARG A 124 1.60 -23.49 -14.70
C ARG A 124 0.45 -24.40 -14.29
N ARG A 125 0.75 -25.59 -13.76
CA ARG A 125 -0.29 -26.51 -13.26
C ARG A 125 -1.16 -25.87 -12.17
N ALA A 126 -0.54 -25.17 -11.22
CA ALA A 126 -1.28 -24.50 -10.14
C ALA A 126 -2.14 -23.32 -10.63
N ALA A 127 -1.61 -22.51 -11.56
CA ALA A 127 -2.37 -21.43 -12.19
C ALA A 127 -3.59 -22.00 -12.94
N LEU A 128 -3.39 -23.02 -13.78
CA LEU A 128 -4.47 -23.67 -14.53
C LEU A 128 -5.51 -24.32 -13.60
N ALA A 129 -5.07 -25.04 -12.56
CA ALA A 129 -5.96 -25.72 -11.61
C ALA A 129 -6.89 -24.74 -10.86
N THR A 130 -6.47 -23.49 -10.72
CA THR A 130 -7.23 -22.43 -10.05
C THR A 130 -7.69 -21.35 -11.03
N ALA A 131 -7.67 -21.61 -12.34
CA ALA A 131 -7.94 -20.59 -13.34
C ALA A 131 -9.28 -19.89 -13.10
N GLY A 132 -9.25 -18.56 -13.17
CA GLY A 132 -10.38 -17.70 -12.88
C GLY A 132 -10.84 -17.68 -11.42
N GLN A 133 -10.27 -18.45 -10.49
CA GLN A 133 -10.66 -18.39 -9.07
C GLN A 133 -10.07 -17.15 -8.40
N VAL A 134 -10.94 -16.37 -7.74
CA VAL A 134 -10.61 -15.16 -6.98
C VAL A 134 -11.31 -15.16 -5.63
N LEU A 135 -10.78 -14.37 -4.69
CA LEU A 135 -11.39 -14.11 -3.40
C LEU A 135 -12.31 -12.90 -3.51
N THR A 136 -13.50 -13.02 -2.94
CA THR A 136 -14.52 -11.97 -2.97
C THR A 136 -15.05 -11.66 -1.59
N TRP A 137 -15.38 -10.39 -1.39
CA TRP A 137 -16.07 -9.86 -0.22
C TRP A 137 -17.34 -9.17 -0.70
N ASN A 138 -18.50 -9.59 -0.20
CA ASN A 138 -19.81 -9.07 -0.64
C ASN A 138 -20.00 -9.11 -2.17
N GLY A 139 -19.55 -10.20 -2.82
CA GLY A 139 -19.69 -10.42 -4.25
C GLY A 139 -18.72 -9.66 -5.16
N ALA A 140 -17.86 -8.80 -4.62
CA ALA A 140 -16.82 -8.09 -5.37
C ALA A 140 -15.43 -8.68 -5.09
N PRO A 141 -14.49 -8.69 -6.07
CA PRO A 141 -13.09 -9.04 -5.80
C PRO A 141 -12.53 -8.27 -4.61
N ALA A 142 -11.99 -9.00 -3.65
CA ALA A 142 -11.46 -8.43 -2.43
C ALA A 142 -10.08 -7.80 -2.67
N GLU A 143 -9.75 -6.75 -1.92
CA GLU A 143 -8.36 -6.32 -1.79
C GLU A 143 -7.64 -7.30 -0.88
N VAL A 144 -6.55 -7.91 -1.35
CA VAL A 144 -5.83 -8.94 -0.58
C VAL A 144 -4.34 -8.72 -0.64
N PHE A 145 -3.65 -8.88 0.48
CA PHE A 145 -2.19 -8.80 0.56
C PHE A 145 -1.60 -10.14 0.98
N TYR A 146 -0.32 -10.33 0.72
CA TYR A 146 0.43 -11.47 1.21
C TYR A 146 1.90 -11.08 1.39
N SER A 147 2.60 -11.81 2.25
CA SER A 147 4.02 -11.58 2.53
C SER A 147 4.76 -12.90 2.68
N ALA A 148 6.09 -12.87 2.48
CA ALA A 148 6.90 -14.08 2.51
C ALA A 148 6.74 -14.85 3.82
N SER A 149 6.80 -14.16 4.97
CA SER A 149 6.56 -14.77 6.28
C SER A 149 5.96 -13.79 7.29
N CYS A 150 4.87 -14.19 7.96
CA CYS A 150 4.26 -13.41 9.04
C CYS A 150 5.14 -13.40 10.30
N GLY A 151 5.94 -14.45 10.52
CA GLY A 151 6.78 -14.60 11.70
C GLY A 151 6.05 -15.18 12.93
N GLY A 152 4.96 -15.91 12.70
CA GLY A 152 4.13 -16.53 13.75
C GLY A 152 2.92 -15.71 14.19
N HIS A 153 2.76 -14.50 13.68
CA HIS A 153 1.58 -13.67 13.89
C HIS A 153 1.35 -12.77 12.67
N SER A 154 0.17 -12.82 12.06
CA SER A 154 -0.21 -11.87 11.00
C SER A 154 -0.48 -10.49 11.59
N GLU A 155 -0.49 -9.49 10.72
CA GLU A 155 -0.73 -8.10 11.06
C GLU A 155 -2.03 -7.59 10.43
N SER A 156 -2.69 -6.66 11.13
CA SER A 156 -3.84 -5.96 10.56
C SER A 156 -3.38 -4.87 9.57
N PRO A 157 -4.09 -4.69 8.43
CA PRO A 157 -3.72 -3.70 7.43
C PRO A 157 -3.53 -2.29 7.98
N ASP A 158 -4.36 -1.84 8.91
CA ASP A 158 -4.31 -0.49 9.52
C ASP A 158 -3.03 -0.24 10.33
N GLN A 159 -2.33 -1.28 10.77
CA GLN A 159 -1.07 -1.17 11.49
C GLN A 159 0.13 -0.98 10.55
N VAL A 160 -0.01 -1.33 9.27
CA VAL A 160 1.02 -1.16 8.23
C VAL A 160 0.70 0.02 7.32
N TRP A 161 -0.57 0.11 6.90
CA TRP A 161 -1.12 1.15 6.04
C TRP A 161 -2.33 1.76 6.76
N PRO A 162 -2.14 2.80 7.56
CA PRO A 162 -3.26 3.23 8.40
C PRO A 162 -4.44 3.77 7.57
N GLY A 163 -5.67 3.65 8.08
CA GLY A 163 -6.88 3.87 7.29
C GLY A 163 -7.24 2.75 6.31
N ALA A 164 -6.40 1.72 6.13
CA ALA A 164 -6.80 0.48 5.49
C ALA A 164 -7.70 -0.33 6.44
N ASP A 165 -8.97 -0.47 6.08
CA ASP A 165 -9.95 -1.28 6.82
C ASP A 165 -10.43 -2.42 5.92
N TYR A 166 -9.82 -3.59 6.10
CA TYR A 166 -10.20 -4.83 5.43
C TYR A 166 -10.57 -5.86 6.50
N PRO A 167 -11.86 -6.00 6.85
CA PRO A 167 -12.29 -6.75 8.03
C PRO A 167 -12.00 -8.25 7.96
N TYR A 168 -11.63 -8.75 6.79
CA TYR A 168 -11.24 -10.12 6.50
C TYR A 168 -9.70 -10.32 6.50
N MET A 169 -8.91 -9.29 6.82
CA MET A 169 -7.48 -9.39 7.09
C MET A 169 -7.21 -8.86 8.49
N ARG A 170 -7.11 -9.77 9.47
CA ARG A 170 -6.91 -9.41 10.89
C ARG A 170 -5.57 -9.92 11.39
N SER A 171 -5.05 -9.25 12.41
CA SER A 171 -3.96 -9.76 13.23
C SER A 171 -4.38 -11.06 13.94
N ALA A 172 -3.67 -12.15 13.68
CA ALA A 172 -3.94 -13.48 14.23
C ALA A 172 -2.66 -14.31 14.36
N PRO A 173 -2.56 -15.21 15.37
CA PRO A 173 -1.44 -16.14 15.50
C PRO A 173 -1.41 -17.15 14.34
N ASP A 174 -0.22 -17.61 13.97
CA ASP A 174 0.01 -18.62 12.94
C ASP A 174 0.89 -19.77 13.48
N ASP A 175 0.25 -20.89 13.80
CA ASP A 175 0.83 -22.03 14.54
C ASP A 175 1.89 -22.82 13.75
N VAL A 176 1.96 -22.62 12.44
CA VAL A 176 2.97 -23.29 11.60
C VAL A 176 4.38 -22.69 11.73
N HIS A 177 4.54 -21.67 12.57
CA HIS A 177 5.83 -21.02 12.85
C HIS A 177 6.42 -21.38 14.22
N GLU A 178 5.81 -22.33 14.93
CA GLU A 178 6.38 -22.86 16.17
C GLU A 178 7.77 -23.47 15.91
N GLY A 179 8.76 -23.08 16.72
CA GLY A 179 10.14 -23.53 16.58
C GLY A 179 10.98 -22.79 15.52
N ASP A 180 10.44 -21.77 14.85
CA ASP A 180 11.26 -20.94 13.95
C ASP A 180 12.37 -20.23 14.71
N GLU A 181 13.61 -20.44 14.25
CA GLU A 181 14.78 -19.71 14.72
C GLU A 181 14.68 -18.24 14.30
N PRO A 182 14.96 -17.29 15.20
CA PRO A 182 14.96 -15.88 14.86
C PRO A 182 16.14 -15.54 13.95
N TRP A 183 15.92 -14.64 13.00
CA TRP A 183 17.04 -14.01 12.30
C TRP A 183 17.73 -13.01 13.23
N THR A 184 19.04 -12.82 13.03
CA THR A 184 19.81 -11.79 13.74
C THR A 184 20.55 -10.89 12.78
N LEU A 185 20.65 -9.61 13.12
CA LEU A 185 21.37 -8.60 12.36
C LEU A 185 22.10 -7.68 13.35
N ASP A 186 23.41 -7.56 13.22
CA ASP A 186 24.19 -6.60 14.00
C ASP A 186 24.49 -5.37 13.12
N LEU A 187 24.07 -4.17 13.56
CA LEU A 187 24.37 -2.90 12.89
C LEU A 187 25.07 -1.95 13.85
N THR A 188 26.15 -1.33 13.38
CA THR A 188 26.77 -0.21 14.10
C THR A 188 25.91 1.06 13.97
N LEU A 189 25.98 1.96 14.95
CA LEU A 189 25.33 3.28 14.85
C LEU A 189 25.76 4.06 13.60
N ARG A 190 27.00 3.84 13.11
CA ARG A 190 27.50 4.46 11.87
C ARG A 190 26.82 3.93 10.61
N GLU A 191 26.43 2.67 10.57
CA GLU A 191 25.69 2.11 9.44
C GLU A 191 24.25 2.61 9.44
N ILE A 192 23.62 2.63 10.62
CA ILE A 192 22.26 3.16 10.77
C ILE A 192 22.21 4.66 10.43
N GLN A 193 23.16 5.45 10.94
CA GLN A 193 23.29 6.87 10.62
C GLN A 193 23.39 7.12 9.11
N ARG A 194 24.19 6.33 8.39
CA ARG A 194 24.36 6.46 6.94
C ARG A 194 23.06 6.14 6.21
N ALA A 195 22.47 4.99 6.51
CA ALA A 195 21.21 4.56 5.91
C ALA A 195 20.06 5.57 6.10
N LEU A 196 19.94 6.14 7.30
CA LEU A 196 18.95 7.19 7.56
C LEU A 196 19.31 8.52 6.87
N ALA A 197 20.60 8.91 6.86
CA ALA A 197 21.02 10.13 6.16
C ALA A 197 20.75 10.07 4.64
N ASP A 198 20.96 8.91 4.02
CA ASP A 198 20.74 8.69 2.58
C ASP A 198 19.28 8.92 2.16
N VAL A 199 18.33 8.70 3.08
CA VAL A 199 16.90 8.95 2.86
C VAL A 199 16.42 10.29 3.46
N GLY A 200 17.36 11.17 3.84
CA GLY A 200 17.09 12.57 4.18
C GLY A 200 17.02 12.92 5.67
N PHE A 201 17.32 11.98 6.57
CA PHE A 201 17.40 12.28 8.01
C PHE A 201 18.62 13.13 8.36
N ARG A 202 18.44 14.07 9.30
CA ARG A 202 19.49 14.99 9.72
C ARG A 202 19.81 14.84 11.20
N GLY A 203 21.04 15.20 11.58
CA GLY A 203 21.52 15.13 12.96
C GLY A 203 22.61 14.06 13.15
N ARG A 204 22.94 13.81 14.42
CA ARG A 204 23.91 12.77 14.81
C ARG A 204 23.20 11.73 15.66
N LEU A 205 23.09 10.53 15.14
CA LEU A 205 22.47 9.39 15.82
C LEU A 205 23.26 9.03 17.08
N GLY A 206 22.57 9.10 18.22
CA GLY A 206 23.04 8.64 19.51
C GLY A 206 22.62 7.21 19.80
N ASP A 207 21.34 6.89 19.62
CA ASP A 207 20.80 5.56 19.92
C ASP A 207 19.53 5.24 19.12
N VAL A 208 19.15 3.96 19.08
CA VAL A 208 17.89 3.48 18.49
C VAL A 208 17.15 2.58 19.46
N ASP A 209 15.96 2.99 19.86
CA ASP A 209 15.09 2.26 20.79
C ASP A 209 13.71 2.01 20.19
N VAL A 210 13.04 0.94 20.63
CA VAL A 210 11.63 0.69 20.29
C VAL A 210 10.75 1.63 21.10
N ASP A 211 9.97 2.45 20.40
CA ASP A 211 9.02 3.39 21.01
C ASP A 211 7.63 2.77 21.15
N ASP A 212 7.18 2.00 20.15
CA ASP A 212 5.84 1.43 20.14
C ASP A 212 5.73 0.13 19.32
N ARG A 213 4.72 -0.68 19.64
CA ARG A 213 4.43 -1.95 18.95
C ARG A 213 2.93 -2.11 18.69
N SER A 214 2.62 -2.79 17.58
CA SER A 214 1.26 -3.26 17.31
C SER A 214 0.91 -4.47 18.18
N PRO A 215 -0.37 -4.88 18.22
CA PRO A 215 -0.80 -6.09 18.92
C PRO A 215 -0.09 -7.38 18.45
N SER A 216 0.35 -7.45 17.19
CA SER A 216 1.14 -8.59 16.67
C SER A 216 2.58 -8.61 17.19
N GLY A 217 3.02 -7.58 17.92
CA GLY A 217 4.37 -7.41 18.42
C GLY A 217 5.34 -6.75 17.42
N ARG A 218 4.86 -6.34 16.24
CA ARG A 218 5.68 -5.60 15.25
C ARG A 218 5.95 -4.19 15.74
N VAL A 219 7.16 -3.72 15.52
CA VAL A 219 7.57 -2.34 15.83
C VAL A 219 6.84 -1.38 14.90
N THR A 220 5.97 -0.55 15.47
CA THR A 220 5.26 0.50 14.74
C THR A 220 6.06 1.80 14.78
N ARG A 221 6.74 2.10 15.89
CA ARG A 221 7.62 3.28 16.05
C ARG A 221 8.96 2.96 16.71
N LEU A 222 9.98 3.69 16.30
CA LEU A 222 11.33 3.70 16.84
C LEU A 222 11.71 5.12 17.24
N ARG A 223 12.44 5.25 18.34
CA ARG A 223 13.13 6.48 18.72
C ARG A 223 14.56 6.44 18.19
N VAL A 224 14.94 7.45 17.43
CA VAL A 224 16.28 7.64 16.85
C VAL A 224 16.93 8.87 17.46
N SER A 225 17.49 8.69 18.66
CA SER A 225 18.00 9.79 19.49
C SER A 225 19.04 10.62 18.75
N GLY A 226 18.88 11.95 18.74
CA GLY A 226 19.81 12.88 18.09
C GLY A 226 19.58 13.09 16.59
N LEU A 227 18.60 12.41 15.99
CA LEU A 227 18.11 12.70 14.64
C LEU A 227 16.84 13.55 14.65
N GLN A 228 16.49 14.10 13.48
CA GLN A 228 15.24 14.84 13.23
C GLN A 228 14.51 14.25 12.01
N PRO A 229 13.25 13.80 12.16
CA PRO A 229 12.53 13.66 13.43
C PRO A 229 13.18 12.60 14.37
N ALA A 230 12.98 12.76 15.68
CA ALA A 230 13.56 11.86 16.70
C ALA A 230 12.75 10.57 16.91
N VAL A 231 11.54 10.48 16.36
CA VAL A 231 10.71 9.28 16.35
C VAL A 231 10.29 9.02 14.90
N ILE A 232 10.44 7.78 14.48
CA ILE A 232 10.16 7.31 13.12
C ILE A 232 9.37 6.01 13.17
N ALA A 233 8.80 5.61 12.04
CA ALA A 233 8.00 4.41 11.92
C ALA A 233 8.92 3.22 11.64
N GLY A 234 8.52 2.04 12.11
CA GLY A 234 9.33 0.83 11.95
C GLY A 234 9.56 0.46 10.48
N ASP A 235 8.56 0.68 9.63
CA ASP A 235 8.61 0.44 8.19
C ASP A 235 9.57 1.41 7.47
N GLN A 236 9.60 2.69 7.88
CA GLN A 236 10.56 3.66 7.35
C GLN A 236 11.99 3.29 7.72
N PHE A 237 12.23 2.92 8.98
CA PHE A 237 13.53 2.44 9.40
C PHE A 237 13.95 1.20 8.59
N ARG A 238 13.02 0.25 8.41
CA ARG A 238 13.25 -0.94 7.59
C ARG A 238 13.55 -0.59 6.13
N ALA A 239 12.83 0.35 5.54
CA ALA A 239 13.08 0.81 4.17
C ALA A 239 14.46 1.46 4.03
N ALA A 240 14.87 2.28 5.00
CA ALA A 240 16.17 2.93 5.02
C ALA A 240 17.33 1.93 5.17
N ILE A 241 17.22 0.98 6.10
CA ILE A 241 18.22 -0.10 6.26
C ILE A 241 18.24 -1.03 5.05
N GLY A 242 17.09 -1.25 4.44
CA GLY A 242 16.87 -2.13 3.29
C GLY A 242 16.18 -3.44 3.69
N PRO A 243 15.11 -3.84 2.98
CA PRO A 243 14.28 -5.00 3.34
C PRO A 243 15.01 -6.35 3.24
N LEU A 244 16.11 -6.43 2.47
CA LEU A 244 16.97 -7.61 2.41
C LEU A 244 17.83 -7.78 3.67
N LYS A 245 18.19 -6.68 4.34
CA LYS A 245 19.02 -6.68 5.56
C LYS A 245 18.16 -6.76 6.81
N LEU A 246 17.07 -5.99 6.85
CA LEU A 246 16.09 -6.01 7.94
C LEU A 246 14.78 -6.64 7.43
N PRO A 247 14.59 -7.97 7.62
CA PRO A 247 13.53 -8.71 6.93
C PRO A 247 12.11 -8.24 7.24
N SER A 248 11.86 -7.81 8.47
CA SER A 248 10.53 -7.40 8.95
C SER A 248 10.63 -6.32 10.03
N THR A 249 9.49 -5.81 10.49
CA THR A 249 9.38 -4.97 11.69
C THR A 249 9.14 -5.77 12.98
N ALA A 250 9.06 -7.11 12.90
CA ALA A 250 8.90 -7.99 14.06
C ALA A 250 10.27 -8.31 14.67
N PHE A 251 10.87 -7.35 15.39
CA PHE A 251 12.17 -7.53 16.04
C PHE A 251 12.26 -6.87 17.41
N SER A 252 13.25 -7.29 18.19
CA SER A 252 13.76 -6.60 19.37
C SER A 252 15.15 -6.03 19.09
N ILE A 253 15.52 -5.00 19.85
CA ILE A 253 16.86 -4.38 19.78
C ILE A 253 17.57 -4.66 21.11
N GLY A 254 18.78 -5.18 21.04
CA GLY A 254 19.69 -5.34 22.18
C GLY A 254 21.06 -4.73 21.88
N ARG A 255 21.84 -4.41 22.91
CA ARG A 255 23.23 -3.96 22.72
C ARG A 255 24.17 -5.14 22.62
N ARG A 256 25.09 -5.11 21.64
CA ARG A 256 26.19 -6.07 21.49
C ARG A 256 27.49 -5.33 21.21
N GLY A 257 28.25 -5.05 22.28
CA GLY A 257 29.48 -4.25 22.18
C GLY A 257 29.18 -2.84 21.66
N SER A 258 29.80 -2.48 20.53
CA SER A 258 29.60 -1.19 19.85
C SER A 258 28.47 -1.18 18.80
N SER A 259 27.75 -2.30 18.65
CA SER A 259 26.65 -2.48 17.71
C SER A 259 25.31 -2.69 18.42
N LEU A 260 24.23 -2.43 17.68
CA LEU A 260 22.88 -2.85 18.03
C LEU A 260 22.59 -4.18 17.33
N ARG A 261 22.16 -5.15 18.12
CA ARG A 261 21.68 -6.44 17.67
C ARG A 261 20.17 -6.41 17.51
N PHE A 262 19.71 -6.65 16.30
CA PHE A 262 18.32 -6.88 15.97
C PHE A 262 18.08 -8.38 15.96
N THR A 263 17.10 -8.84 16.74
CA THR A 263 16.66 -10.24 16.76
C THR A 263 15.20 -10.25 16.38
N GLY A 264 14.84 -10.91 15.27
CA GLY A 264 13.49 -10.83 14.75
C GLY A 264 13.00 -12.08 14.05
N ARG A 265 11.74 -12.02 13.62
CA ARG A 265 11.01 -13.11 12.96
C ARG A 265 10.32 -12.59 11.71
N GLY A 266 9.92 -13.50 10.82
CA GLY A 266 9.16 -13.16 9.62
C GLY A 266 9.96 -12.37 8.58
N TYR A 267 9.30 -12.12 7.45
CA TYR A 267 9.85 -11.43 6.29
C TYR A 267 8.71 -10.72 5.56
N GLY A 268 8.78 -9.39 5.48
CA GLY A 268 7.75 -8.54 4.88
C GLY A 268 6.79 -7.94 5.90
N HIS A 269 5.67 -7.41 5.40
CA HIS A 269 4.71 -6.64 6.20
C HIS A 269 3.84 -7.49 7.13
N GLY A 270 3.64 -8.77 6.84
CA GLY A 270 2.88 -9.69 7.70
C GLY A 270 1.36 -9.61 7.57
N VAL A 271 0.84 -8.80 6.63
CA VAL A 271 -0.61 -8.65 6.39
C VAL A 271 -1.09 -9.69 5.38
N GLY A 272 -2.22 -10.32 5.68
CA GLY A 272 -2.86 -11.33 4.82
C GLY A 272 -2.11 -12.66 4.80
N MET A 273 -1.95 -13.28 3.62
CA MET A 273 -1.39 -14.61 3.52
C MET A 273 0.12 -14.65 3.83
N CYS A 274 0.50 -15.56 4.72
CA CYS A 274 1.89 -15.94 4.94
C CYS A 274 2.29 -17.01 3.91
N VAL A 275 3.18 -16.71 2.96
CA VAL A 275 3.55 -17.66 1.89
C VAL A 275 4.23 -18.90 2.45
N ILE A 276 5.22 -18.73 3.34
CA ILE A 276 5.87 -19.86 4.02
C ILE A 276 4.87 -20.63 4.87
N GLY A 277 3.96 -19.94 5.55
CA GLY A 277 2.93 -20.56 6.37
C GLY A 277 1.97 -21.40 5.54
N ALA A 278 1.48 -20.89 4.42
CA ALA A 278 0.68 -21.64 3.45
C ALA A 278 1.41 -22.90 2.96
N GLY A 279 2.71 -22.80 2.67
CA GLY A 279 3.57 -23.94 2.32
C GLY A 279 3.58 -25.02 3.41
N ARG A 280 3.75 -24.63 4.67
CA ARG A 280 3.77 -25.55 5.83
C ARG A 280 2.39 -26.17 6.10
N ARG A 281 1.31 -25.41 5.96
CA ARG A 281 -0.08 -25.91 6.06
C ARG A 281 -0.36 -26.96 4.99
N ALA A 282 0.02 -26.67 3.76
CA ALA A 282 -0.10 -27.63 2.66
C ALA A 282 0.72 -28.91 2.93
N ALA A 283 1.92 -28.78 3.51
CA ALA A 283 2.72 -29.94 3.92
C ALA A 283 2.07 -30.76 5.05
N ARG A 284 1.24 -30.14 5.90
CA ARG A 284 0.39 -30.82 6.89
C ARG A 284 -0.89 -31.43 6.27
N GLY A 285 -1.09 -31.30 4.96
CA GLY A 285 -2.26 -31.83 4.25
C GLY A 285 -3.49 -30.93 4.28
N GLU A 286 -3.36 -29.66 4.70
CA GLU A 286 -4.47 -28.72 4.65
C GLU A 286 -4.90 -28.43 3.20
N SER A 287 -6.21 -28.41 2.97
CA SER A 287 -6.79 -28.09 1.66
C SER A 287 -6.58 -26.63 1.27
N VAL A 288 -6.64 -26.32 -0.03
CA VAL A 288 -6.61 -24.94 -0.56
C VAL A 288 -7.62 -24.03 0.16
N ARG A 289 -8.86 -24.53 0.34
CA ARG A 289 -9.93 -23.79 1.03
C ARG A 289 -9.56 -23.50 2.49
N ALA A 290 -8.97 -24.46 3.19
CA ALA A 290 -8.56 -24.27 4.59
C ALA A 290 -7.44 -23.23 4.69
N ILE A 291 -6.44 -23.30 3.80
CA ILE A 291 -5.34 -22.32 3.75
C ILE A 291 -5.87 -20.91 3.47
N LEU A 292 -6.77 -20.75 2.48
CA LEU A 292 -7.38 -19.46 2.18
C LEU A 292 -8.20 -18.91 3.35
N ALA A 293 -9.01 -19.77 3.99
CA ALA A 293 -9.85 -19.38 5.13
C ALA A 293 -9.04 -18.97 6.36
N GLN A 294 -7.85 -19.54 6.56
CA GLN A 294 -6.94 -19.14 7.64
C GLN A 294 -6.46 -17.69 7.46
N TYR A 295 -6.05 -17.32 6.25
CA TYR A 295 -5.43 -16.01 6.00
C TYR A 295 -6.42 -14.92 5.59
N TYR A 296 -7.57 -15.32 5.07
CA TYR A 296 -8.63 -14.42 4.61
C TYR A 296 -10.00 -14.86 5.13
N PRO A 297 -10.21 -14.88 6.45
CA PRO A 297 -11.45 -15.34 7.04
C PRO A 297 -12.64 -14.53 6.53
N GLY A 298 -13.66 -15.25 6.05
CA GLY A 298 -14.90 -14.66 5.53
C GLY A 298 -14.87 -14.28 4.05
N LEU A 299 -13.73 -14.43 3.35
CA LEU A 299 -13.72 -14.31 1.89
C LEU A 299 -14.25 -15.58 1.22
N GLU A 300 -14.98 -15.38 0.12
CA GLU A 300 -15.51 -16.47 -0.71
C GLU A 300 -14.67 -16.68 -1.96
N VAL A 301 -14.41 -17.94 -2.32
CA VAL A 301 -13.77 -18.29 -3.58
C VAL A 301 -14.83 -18.34 -4.69
N THR A 302 -14.76 -17.42 -5.63
CA THR A 302 -15.65 -17.37 -6.80
C THR A 302 -14.84 -17.46 -8.09
N ARG A 303 -15.51 -17.65 -9.24
CA ARG A 303 -14.86 -17.66 -10.55
C ARG A 303 -15.17 -16.38 -11.33
N VAL A 304 -14.16 -15.90 -12.03
CA VAL A 304 -14.25 -14.85 -13.03
C VAL A 304 -14.87 -15.43 -14.32
N GLY A 305 -16.21 -15.47 -14.42
CA GLY A 305 -16.96 -15.61 -15.70
C GLY A 305 -17.81 -16.88 -15.95
N GLY A 306 -19.10 -16.85 -15.60
CA GLY A 306 -20.14 -17.77 -16.12
C GLY A 306 -21.46 -17.01 -16.38
N ALA A 307 -21.96 -17.06 -17.63
CA ALA A 307 -23.00 -16.20 -18.25
C ALA A 307 -22.65 -14.69 -18.23
N PRO A 308 -23.12 -13.87 -19.21
CA PRO A 308 -23.07 -12.44 -19.02
C PRO A 308 -23.98 -12.17 -17.83
N VAL A 309 -23.37 -11.99 -16.66
CA VAL A 309 -23.83 -10.92 -15.80
C VAL A 309 -23.82 -9.73 -16.74
N GLU A 310 -25.01 -9.40 -17.24
CA GLU A 310 -25.38 -8.11 -17.77
C GLU A 310 -24.54 -7.10 -17.00
N THR A 311 -23.48 -6.60 -17.64
CA THR A 311 -22.24 -6.12 -17.00
C THR A 311 -22.46 -5.55 -15.59
N ALA A 312 -22.44 -6.43 -14.59
CA ALA A 312 -22.28 -6.05 -13.19
C ALA A 312 -20.87 -6.48 -12.86
N VAL A 313 -19.94 -5.70 -13.41
CA VAL A 313 -18.92 -5.13 -12.54
C VAL A 313 -19.73 -4.64 -11.32
N ALA A 314 -19.59 -5.26 -10.15
CA ALA A 314 -19.73 -4.49 -8.92
C ALA A 314 -18.45 -3.67 -8.90
N PRO A 315 -18.50 -2.44 -9.39
CA PRO A 315 -17.35 -1.58 -9.35
C PRO A 315 -17.30 -1.11 -7.89
N LEU A 316 -16.16 -0.64 -7.39
CA LEU A 316 -16.31 0.45 -6.42
C LEU A 316 -17.21 1.48 -7.11
N PRO A 317 -18.39 1.76 -6.56
CA PRO A 317 -19.60 2.04 -7.33
C PRO A 317 -19.33 2.91 -8.56
N THR A 318 -19.29 2.29 -9.73
CA THR A 318 -19.85 2.92 -10.91
C THR A 318 -21.37 2.70 -10.82
N ALA A 319 -22.02 3.59 -10.05
CA ALA A 319 -23.14 4.31 -10.65
C ALA A 319 -22.70 4.78 -12.06
N PRO A 320 -23.55 5.32 -12.94
CA PRO A 320 -22.97 6.16 -13.97
C PRO A 320 -22.03 7.08 -13.19
N VAL A 321 -20.75 7.12 -13.61
CA VAL A 321 -20.12 8.42 -13.52
C VAL A 321 -21.22 9.30 -14.08
N PRO A 322 -21.61 10.36 -13.38
CA PRO A 322 -22.08 11.49 -14.14
C PRO A 322 -21.25 11.63 -15.41
N PRO A 323 -21.75 12.26 -16.45
CA PRO A 323 -20.80 12.84 -17.37
C PRO A 323 -19.67 13.52 -16.55
N ALA A 324 -18.46 12.94 -16.58
CA ALA A 324 -17.34 13.28 -15.70
C ALA A 324 -17.70 13.35 -14.20
N ALA A 325 -16.74 13.65 -13.31
CA ALA A 325 -17.16 14.47 -12.16
C ALA A 325 -18.00 15.62 -12.72
N GLY A 326 -19.19 15.91 -12.19
CA GLY A 326 -19.94 16.99 -12.81
C GLY A 326 -19.05 18.22 -12.72
N ARG A 327 -18.74 18.73 -13.91
CA ARG A 327 -17.73 19.74 -14.06
C ARG A 327 -18.46 21.05 -13.97
N LEU A 328 -18.54 21.60 -12.77
CA LEU A 328 -19.08 22.93 -12.60
C LEU A 328 -17.95 23.94 -12.84
N ALA A 329 -18.03 24.63 -13.97
CA ALA A 329 -17.18 25.77 -14.28
C ALA A 329 -17.91 27.06 -13.92
N ARG A 330 -17.38 27.82 -12.95
CA ARG A 330 -17.94 29.11 -12.53
C ARG A 330 -16.80 30.09 -12.24
N GLY A 331 -16.75 31.21 -12.96
CA GLY A 331 -15.77 32.27 -12.70
C GLY A 331 -14.30 31.82 -12.82
N GLY A 332 -13.99 30.86 -13.70
CA GLY A 332 -12.63 30.30 -13.84
C GLY A 332 -12.28 29.19 -12.84
N ILE A 333 -13.19 28.85 -11.94
CA ILE A 333 -13.08 27.68 -11.05
C ILE A 333 -13.79 26.50 -11.69
N VAL A 334 -13.06 25.41 -11.85
CA VAL A 334 -13.55 24.11 -12.31
C VAL A 334 -13.51 23.19 -11.11
N VAL A 335 -14.65 22.60 -10.74
CA VAL A 335 -14.67 21.57 -9.70
C VAL A 335 -15.05 20.22 -10.30
N GLU A 336 -14.40 19.18 -9.80
CA GLU A 336 -14.62 17.79 -10.13
C GLU A 336 -14.93 17.05 -8.81
N VAL A 337 -16.22 16.87 -8.52
CA VAL A 337 -16.67 16.16 -7.32
C VAL A 337 -17.39 14.87 -7.70
N PRO A 338 -17.07 13.72 -7.08
CA PRO A 338 -17.77 12.48 -7.33
C PRO A 338 -19.23 12.59 -6.90
N ARG A 339 -20.14 12.01 -7.68
CA ARG A 339 -21.57 11.95 -7.36
C ARG A 339 -21.87 11.30 -6.01
N SER A 340 -20.98 10.41 -5.55
CA SER A 340 -21.02 9.70 -4.27
C SER A 340 -20.44 10.50 -3.10
N SER A 341 -19.88 11.68 -3.36
CA SER A 341 -19.30 12.54 -2.33
C SER A 341 -20.38 13.02 -1.35
N ALA A 342 -19.99 13.20 -0.09
CA ALA A 342 -20.82 13.84 0.92
C ALA A 342 -21.07 15.35 0.65
N MET A 343 -20.45 15.89 -0.40
CA MET A 343 -20.59 17.29 -0.83
C MET A 343 -20.87 17.36 -2.32
N THR A 344 -21.68 18.32 -2.72
CA THR A 344 -22.04 18.58 -4.12
C THR A 344 -21.04 19.52 -4.81
N GLU A 345 -20.99 19.50 -6.14
CA GLU A 345 -20.18 20.44 -6.93
C GLU A 345 -20.54 21.90 -6.68
N VAL A 346 -21.82 22.20 -6.48
CA VAL A 346 -22.26 23.55 -6.17
C VAL A 346 -21.71 23.98 -4.82
N GLU A 347 -21.75 23.12 -3.80
CA GLU A 347 -21.19 23.42 -2.48
C GLU A 347 -19.67 23.60 -2.55
N VAL A 348 -18.96 22.68 -3.20
CA VAL A 348 -17.51 22.76 -3.36
C VAL A 348 -17.13 23.99 -4.17
N ALA A 349 -17.74 24.26 -5.33
CA ALA A 349 -17.45 25.47 -6.11
C ALA A 349 -17.75 26.76 -5.33
N ARG A 350 -18.85 26.80 -4.57
CA ARG A 350 -19.23 27.97 -3.77
C ARG A 350 -18.22 28.17 -2.62
N LEU A 351 -17.73 27.10 -2.00
CA LEU A 351 -16.69 27.14 -0.97
C LEU A 351 -15.34 27.52 -1.56
N THR A 352 -14.96 26.96 -2.71
CA THR A 352 -13.73 27.30 -3.42
C THR A 352 -13.72 28.76 -3.83
N ALA A 353 -14.82 29.27 -4.39
CA ALA A 353 -14.95 30.68 -4.77
C ALA A 353 -14.84 31.61 -3.55
N ARG A 354 -15.54 31.30 -2.45
CA ARG A 354 -15.40 32.05 -1.19
C ARG A 354 -13.96 32.02 -0.68
N ALA A 355 -13.37 30.84 -0.59
CA ALA A 355 -11.99 30.67 -0.13
C ALA A 355 -11.02 31.47 -0.99
N HIS A 356 -11.15 31.39 -2.32
CA HIS A 356 -10.33 32.10 -3.27
C HIS A 356 -10.50 33.62 -3.15
N ASP A 357 -11.73 34.14 -3.18
CA ASP A 357 -12.00 35.58 -3.08
C ASP A 357 -11.50 36.16 -1.74
N ASP A 358 -11.79 35.47 -0.63
CA ASP A 358 -11.36 35.87 0.71
C ASP A 358 -9.83 35.93 0.79
N LEU A 359 -9.16 34.86 0.37
CA LEU A 359 -7.70 34.74 0.45
C LEU A 359 -7.01 35.66 -0.56
N ALA A 360 -7.55 35.82 -1.76
CA ALA A 360 -6.99 36.70 -2.79
C ALA A 360 -6.97 38.16 -2.34
N LYS A 361 -8.04 38.59 -1.66
CA LYS A 361 -8.12 39.92 -1.04
C LYS A 361 -7.09 40.10 0.07
N VAL A 362 -6.91 39.10 0.94
CA VAL A 362 -5.95 39.16 2.05
C VAL A 362 -4.51 39.12 1.55
N LEU A 363 -4.21 38.25 0.59
CA LEU A 363 -2.86 37.97 0.12
C LEU A 363 -2.41 38.89 -1.02
N GLY A 364 -3.35 39.61 -1.65
CA GLY A 364 -3.10 40.50 -2.77
C GLY A 364 -2.57 39.76 -4.01
N THR A 365 -3.02 38.53 -4.23
CA THR A 365 -2.64 37.64 -5.34
C THR A 365 -3.82 36.76 -5.72
N SER A 366 -3.86 36.26 -6.95
CA SER A 366 -4.93 35.40 -7.46
C SER A 366 -4.36 34.36 -8.42
N VAL A 367 -4.96 33.17 -8.43
CA VAL A 367 -4.65 32.08 -9.37
C VAL A 367 -5.90 31.77 -10.20
N ALA A 368 -5.75 31.70 -11.52
CA ALA A 368 -6.79 31.30 -12.45
C ALA A 368 -6.17 30.66 -13.73
N PRO A 369 -6.80 29.65 -14.34
CA PRO A 369 -7.96 28.91 -13.82
C PRO A 369 -7.61 28.13 -12.54
N LEU A 370 -8.61 27.63 -11.83
CA LEU A 370 -8.42 26.80 -10.63
C LEU A 370 -9.24 25.52 -10.77
N THR A 371 -8.61 24.36 -10.70
CA THR A 371 -9.28 23.06 -10.75
C THR A 371 -9.25 22.41 -9.37
N VAL A 372 -10.40 22.06 -8.80
CA VAL A 372 -10.49 21.32 -7.53
C VAL A 372 -11.11 19.95 -7.77
N ARG A 373 -10.36 18.89 -7.50
CA ARG A 373 -10.81 17.51 -7.59
C ARG A 373 -10.95 16.89 -6.22
N VAL A 374 -12.14 16.39 -5.90
CA VAL A 374 -12.37 15.56 -4.71
C VAL A 374 -12.27 14.10 -5.16
N HIS A 375 -11.49 13.30 -4.46
CA HIS A 375 -11.35 11.87 -4.78
C HIS A 375 -12.42 11.05 -4.08
N GLU A 376 -12.92 10.01 -4.73
CA GLU A 376 -13.94 9.13 -4.15
C GLU A 376 -13.37 8.17 -3.09
N SER A 377 -12.07 7.88 -3.12
CA SER A 377 -11.41 7.01 -2.15
C SER A 377 -9.97 7.48 -1.87
N LEU A 378 -9.41 7.03 -0.73
CA LEU A 378 -8.01 7.24 -0.39
C LEU A 378 -7.06 6.62 -1.41
N GLU A 379 -7.44 5.46 -1.95
CA GLU A 379 -6.65 4.79 -2.98
C GLU A 379 -6.69 5.57 -4.29
N ARG A 380 -7.85 6.09 -4.73
CA ARG A 380 -7.91 6.97 -5.91
C ARG A 380 -7.07 8.22 -5.74
N PHE A 381 -7.10 8.84 -4.56
CA PHE A 381 -6.21 9.96 -4.23
C PHE A 381 -4.73 9.56 -4.28
N ARG A 382 -4.35 8.44 -3.69
CA ARG A 382 -2.96 7.94 -3.67
C ARG A 382 -2.45 7.65 -5.08
N LEU A 383 -3.26 6.98 -5.90
CA LEU A 383 -3.00 6.74 -7.32
C LEU A 383 -2.91 8.06 -8.09
N ALA A 384 -3.77 9.01 -7.76
CA ALA A 384 -3.86 10.30 -8.43
C ALA A 384 -2.83 11.35 -7.96
N THR A 385 -2.00 11.06 -6.97
CA THR A 385 -1.08 12.08 -6.46
C THR A 385 0.29 11.52 -6.12
N GLY A 386 0.42 10.19 -6.01
CA GLY A 386 1.60 9.55 -5.44
C GLY A 386 1.80 9.87 -3.95
N ARG A 387 0.86 10.57 -3.30
CA ARG A 387 0.97 10.96 -1.90
C ARG A 387 0.34 9.92 -1.00
N PRO A 388 0.92 9.70 0.20
CA PRO A 388 0.38 8.74 1.14
C PRO A 388 -1.00 9.18 1.68
N TRP A 389 -1.80 8.21 2.10
CA TRP A 389 -3.21 8.39 2.50
C TRP A 389 -3.42 9.36 3.69
N TRP A 390 -2.36 9.65 4.45
CA TRP A 390 -2.42 10.60 5.56
C TRP A 390 -2.37 12.07 5.14
N VAL A 391 -1.93 12.36 3.91
CA VAL A 391 -1.98 13.71 3.34
C VAL A 391 -3.44 14.04 3.00
N SER A 392 -3.92 15.21 3.41
CA SER A 392 -5.33 15.62 3.19
C SER A 392 -5.57 16.22 1.80
N ASN A 393 -4.56 16.83 1.20
CA ASN A 393 -4.66 17.49 -0.09
C ASN A 393 -3.30 17.55 -0.80
N VAL A 394 -3.33 17.78 -2.11
CA VAL A 394 -2.16 18.17 -2.92
C VAL A 394 -2.53 19.39 -3.74
N SER A 395 -1.69 20.40 -3.69
CA SER A 395 -1.87 21.67 -4.41
C SER A 395 -0.68 21.89 -5.33
N GLU A 396 -0.89 21.81 -6.65
CA GLU A 396 0.17 21.99 -7.64
C GLU A 396 -0.31 22.82 -8.85
N GLY A 397 0.42 23.90 -9.15
CA GLY A 397 0.11 24.78 -10.27
C GLY A 397 -1.26 25.46 -10.14
N THR A 398 -2.25 24.90 -10.82
CA THR A 398 -3.66 25.37 -10.78
C THR A 398 -4.62 24.28 -10.30
N GLU A 399 -4.09 23.14 -9.86
CA GLU A 399 -4.87 21.97 -9.49
C GLU A 399 -4.78 21.71 -7.98
N ILE A 400 -5.91 21.32 -7.41
CA ILE A 400 -6.05 20.85 -6.03
C ILE A 400 -6.69 19.48 -6.08
N ASP A 401 -6.00 18.46 -5.55
CA ASP A 401 -6.56 17.13 -5.31
C ASP A 401 -6.83 16.97 -3.81
N LEU A 402 -8.06 16.60 -3.44
CA LEU A 402 -8.50 16.39 -2.06
C LEU A 402 -8.84 14.92 -1.82
N VAL A 403 -8.46 14.38 -0.67
CA VAL A 403 -8.99 13.08 -0.20
C VAL A 403 -10.52 13.14 -0.06
N PRO A 404 -11.23 12.00 0.08
CA PRO A 404 -12.69 11.99 0.11
C PRO A 404 -13.29 12.95 1.12
N ALA A 405 -14.38 13.62 0.72
CA ALA A 405 -15.02 14.63 1.57
C ALA A 405 -15.48 14.07 2.93
N ALA A 406 -15.97 12.83 2.95
CA ALA A 406 -16.34 12.13 4.17
C ALA A 406 -15.15 11.93 5.13
N LEU A 407 -13.95 11.69 4.59
CA LEU A 407 -12.73 11.56 5.39
C LEU A 407 -12.29 12.91 5.95
N LEU A 408 -12.40 13.98 5.16
CA LEU A 408 -12.08 15.33 5.63
C LEU A 408 -13.05 15.78 6.73
N ALA A 409 -14.33 15.39 6.67
CA ALA A 409 -15.32 15.65 7.71
C ALA A 409 -14.97 14.97 9.06
N GLN A 410 -14.28 13.82 9.02
CA GLN A 410 -13.79 13.12 10.22
C GLN A 410 -12.45 13.68 10.74
N ARG A 411 -11.82 14.62 10.02
CA ARG A 411 -10.56 15.29 10.39
C ARG A 411 -10.86 16.73 10.83
N ASP A 412 -10.12 17.70 10.31
CA ASP A 412 -10.26 19.12 10.59
C ASP A 412 -11.46 19.78 9.86
N GLY A 413 -12.24 19.00 9.09
CA GLY A 413 -13.36 19.46 8.28
C GLY A 413 -12.98 19.76 6.83
N PHE A 414 -13.94 19.56 5.90
CA PHE A 414 -13.71 19.76 4.47
C PHE A 414 -13.35 21.20 4.12
N GLU A 415 -14.11 22.17 4.63
CA GLU A 415 -13.89 23.59 4.32
C GLU A 415 -12.51 24.05 4.77
N ALA A 416 -12.06 23.62 5.95
CA ALA A 416 -10.72 23.94 6.43
C ALA A 416 -9.63 23.38 5.50
N ALA A 417 -9.73 22.11 5.10
CA ALA A 417 -8.77 21.49 4.19
C ALA A 417 -8.76 22.17 2.80
N LEU A 418 -9.94 22.49 2.26
CA LEU A 418 -10.08 23.19 0.98
C LEU A 418 -9.47 24.60 1.04
N ARG A 419 -9.75 25.38 2.09
CA ARG A 419 -9.17 26.72 2.23
C ARG A 419 -7.65 26.69 2.37
N ILE A 420 -7.10 25.70 3.08
CA ILE A 420 -5.65 25.49 3.18
C ILE A 420 -5.07 25.21 1.78
N ALA A 421 -5.67 24.31 1.01
CA ALA A 421 -5.21 23.98 -0.34
C ALA A 421 -5.26 25.20 -1.30
N VAL A 422 -6.33 26.00 -1.23
CA VAL A 422 -6.42 27.26 -2.00
C VAL A 422 -5.32 28.24 -1.58
N ALA A 423 -5.04 28.35 -0.28
CA ALA A 423 -3.95 29.19 0.21
C ALA A 423 -2.59 28.70 -0.28
N GLU A 424 -2.33 27.38 -0.30
CA GLU A 424 -1.10 26.80 -0.84
C GLU A 424 -0.85 27.23 -2.30
N LEU A 425 -1.88 27.22 -3.14
CA LEU A 425 -1.77 27.67 -4.53
C LEU A 425 -1.52 29.17 -4.65
N LEU A 426 -2.31 30.00 -3.96
CA LEU A 426 -2.17 31.47 -4.00
C LEU A 426 -0.78 31.93 -3.53
N LEU A 427 -0.21 31.21 -2.56
CA LEU A 427 1.09 31.50 -1.97
C LEU A 427 2.26 30.88 -2.73
N SER A 428 2.02 29.95 -3.65
CA SER A 428 3.05 29.12 -4.27
C SER A 428 4.18 29.92 -4.93
N GLU A 429 3.84 30.92 -5.74
CA GLU A 429 4.83 31.77 -6.42
C GLU A 429 5.43 32.82 -5.48
N ALA A 430 4.62 33.44 -4.61
CA ALA A 430 5.09 34.46 -3.67
C ALA A 430 6.12 33.90 -2.67
N LEU A 431 5.91 32.66 -2.20
CA LEU A 431 6.79 31.98 -1.24
C LEU A 431 7.74 31.00 -1.92
N LYS A 432 7.94 31.11 -3.23
CA LYS A 432 8.87 30.27 -3.98
C LYS A 432 10.29 30.44 -3.45
N GLY A 433 10.96 29.34 -3.14
CA GLY A 433 12.30 29.34 -2.55
C GLY A 433 12.36 29.65 -1.05
N ARG A 434 11.22 29.93 -0.39
CA ARG A 434 11.13 30.00 1.07
C ARG A 434 11.12 28.58 1.66
N PRO A 435 11.63 28.38 2.90
CA PRO A 435 11.54 27.09 3.59
C PRO A 435 10.11 26.54 3.59
N LEU A 436 9.97 25.22 3.46
CA LEU A 436 8.69 24.55 3.37
C LEU A 436 7.79 24.81 4.58
N TRP A 437 8.37 24.96 5.78
CA TRP A 437 7.59 25.32 6.96
C TRP A 437 6.97 26.72 6.88
N ILE A 438 7.60 27.68 6.19
CA ILE A 438 7.00 29.00 5.95
C ILE A 438 5.83 28.85 4.99
N ARG A 439 6.01 28.07 3.92
CA ARG A 439 5.00 27.85 2.88
C ARG A 439 3.76 27.18 3.44
N ILE A 440 3.94 26.04 4.12
CA ILE A 440 2.87 25.29 4.77
C ILE A 440 2.28 26.09 5.93
N GLY A 441 3.12 26.73 6.76
CA GLY A 441 2.66 27.52 7.90
C GLY A 441 1.80 28.71 7.49
N ALA A 442 2.19 29.44 6.44
CA ALA A 442 1.42 30.54 5.87
C ALA A 442 0.07 30.07 5.31
N ALA A 443 0.09 28.98 4.52
CA ALA A 443 -1.13 28.44 3.95
C ALA A 443 -2.13 28.00 5.02
N ARG A 444 -1.64 27.34 6.08
CA ARG A 444 -2.48 26.96 7.22
C ARG A 444 -2.99 28.14 8.03
N TYR A 445 -2.13 29.13 8.27
CA TYR A 445 -2.49 30.33 9.03
C TYR A 445 -3.58 31.15 8.34
N PHE A 446 -3.40 31.46 7.05
CA PHE A 446 -4.38 32.24 6.29
C PHE A 446 -5.61 31.40 5.88
N GLY A 447 -5.42 30.11 5.62
CA GLY A 447 -6.48 29.19 5.20
C GLY A 447 -7.54 28.93 6.27
N ARG A 448 -7.22 29.05 7.56
CA ARG A 448 -8.20 28.82 8.63
C ARG A 448 -9.19 29.97 8.79
N ASN A 449 -10.47 29.65 8.94
CA ASN A 449 -11.55 30.61 9.22
C ASN A 449 -11.38 31.33 10.58
N ALA A 450 -10.65 30.72 11.51
CA ALA A 450 -10.24 31.34 12.77
C ALA A 450 -8.78 30.97 13.05
N PRO A 451 -7.92 31.91 13.48
CA PRO A 451 -6.57 31.57 13.92
C PRO A 451 -6.68 30.49 15.00
N SER A 452 -5.88 29.43 14.90
CA SER A 452 -5.74 28.50 16.02
C SER A 452 -5.44 29.33 17.28
N PRO A 453 -6.12 29.11 18.42
CA PRO A 453 -5.78 29.83 19.64
C PRO A 453 -4.27 29.67 19.83
N VAL A 454 -3.56 30.79 19.72
CA VAL A 454 -2.11 30.81 19.91
C VAL A 454 -1.91 30.19 21.27
N GLN A 455 -1.40 28.95 21.33
CA GLN A 455 -1.09 28.36 22.61
C GLN A 455 -0.20 29.36 23.33
N PRO A 456 -0.56 29.76 24.56
CA PRO A 456 0.11 30.85 25.25
C PRO A 456 1.61 30.56 25.27
N ALA A 457 2.39 31.61 25.05
CA ALA A 457 3.85 31.60 25.07
C ALA A 457 4.38 30.69 26.19
N GLY A 458 4.81 29.49 25.80
CA GLY A 458 5.11 28.39 26.72
C GLY A 458 5.52 27.09 26.00
N SER A 459 5.03 26.84 24.79
CA SER A 459 5.57 25.79 23.91
C SER A 459 6.93 26.23 23.35
N ARG A 460 8.00 25.56 23.81
CA ARG A 460 9.37 25.68 23.30
C ARG A 460 9.56 24.99 21.94
N ASP A 461 8.49 24.76 21.18
CA ASP A 461 8.55 23.90 20.01
C ASP A 461 9.20 24.64 18.83
N ARG A 462 10.34 24.10 18.40
CA ARG A 462 11.12 24.56 17.25
C ARG A 462 10.27 24.47 15.97
N CYS A 463 10.45 25.42 15.05
CA CYS A 463 9.88 25.32 13.71
C CYS A 463 10.35 24.04 13.02
N PRO A 464 9.44 23.31 12.36
CA PRO A 464 9.78 22.06 11.71
C PRO A 464 10.75 22.33 10.56
N SER A 465 11.64 21.38 10.32
CA SER A 465 12.46 21.37 9.12
C SER A 465 11.63 20.93 7.91
N ASP A 466 12.10 21.30 6.71
CA ASP A 466 11.48 20.85 5.47
C ASP A 466 11.42 19.31 5.37
N ALA A 467 12.39 18.61 5.96
CA ALA A 467 12.41 17.14 5.99
C ALA A 467 11.28 16.56 6.85
N GLU A 468 10.94 17.17 7.98
CA GLU A 468 9.80 16.75 8.81
C GLU A 468 8.46 16.90 8.08
N LEU A 469 8.38 17.86 7.15
CA LEU A 469 7.18 18.14 6.35
C LEU A 469 7.11 17.33 5.05
N THR A 470 8.24 16.99 4.43
CA THR A 470 8.28 16.19 3.19
C THR A 470 8.32 14.69 3.44
N LEU A 471 8.97 14.25 4.52
CA LEU A 471 9.20 12.85 4.85
C LEU A 471 8.33 12.38 6.02
N ALA A 472 7.22 13.06 6.30
CA ALA A 472 6.32 12.55 7.32
C ALA A 472 5.72 11.23 6.88
N ILE A 473 5.85 10.26 7.76
CA ILE A 473 5.61 8.83 7.57
C ILE A 473 4.36 8.32 8.27
N SER A 474 3.66 9.23 8.96
CA SER A 474 2.42 8.96 9.64
C SER A 474 1.55 10.21 9.70
N ALA A 475 0.24 10.02 9.81
CA ALA A 475 -0.70 11.12 9.94
C ALA A 475 -0.45 12.00 11.17
N PRO A 476 -0.16 11.45 12.38
CA PRO A 476 0.19 12.28 13.53
C PRO A 476 1.46 13.11 13.31
N ALA A 477 2.51 12.53 12.72
CA ALA A 477 3.76 13.24 12.45
C ALA A 477 3.57 14.37 11.43
N GLN A 478 2.80 14.13 10.36
CA GLN A 478 2.45 15.16 9.38
C GLN A 478 1.66 16.30 10.06
N ARG A 479 0.62 15.99 10.84
CA ARG A 479 -0.21 16.99 11.51
C ARG A 479 0.55 17.83 12.54
N ASP A 480 1.42 17.18 13.32
CA ASP A 480 2.25 17.83 14.32
C ASP A 480 3.28 18.78 13.67
N ALA A 481 3.96 18.32 12.62
CA ALA A 481 4.86 19.18 11.83
C ALA A 481 4.11 20.36 11.20
N GLU A 482 2.96 20.13 10.58
CA GLU A 482 2.11 21.18 10.00
C GLU A 482 1.60 22.18 11.06
N ALA A 483 1.21 21.73 12.26
CA ALA A 483 0.78 22.59 13.36
C ALA A 483 1.93 23.46 13.89
N ARG A 484 3.15 22.91 14.02
CA ARG A 484 4.32 23.70 14.38
C ARG A 484 4.69 24.71 13.30
N ALA A 485 4.58 24.34 12.02
CA ALA A 485 4.81 25.25 10.89
C ALA A 485 3.87 26.46 10.98
N GLU A 486 2.57 26.22 11.21
CA GLU A 486 1.54 27.25 11.39
C GLU A 486 1.85 28.15 12.60
N ALA A 487 2.17 27.56 13.76
CA ALA A 487 2.50 28.32 14.97
C ALA A 487 3.76 29.19 14.79
N CYS A 488 4.77 28.67 14.10
CA CYS A 488 5.97 29.43 13.77
C CYS A 488 5.69 30.60 12.83
N PHE A 489 4.95 30.34 11.76
CA PHE A 489 4.55 31.39 10.84
C PHE A 489 3.74 32.48 11.56
N ALA A 490 2.77 32.09 12.39
CA ALA A 490 1.96 33.02 13.17
C ALA A 490 2.81 33.94 14.06
N ARG A 491 3.85 33.41 14.72
CA ARG A 491 4.76 34.22 15.55
C ARG A 491 5.51 35.27 14.74
N GLU A 492 6.03 34.89 13.57
CA GLU A 492 6.73 35.83 12.69
C GLU A 492 5.78 36.88 12.11
N TYR A 493 4.60 36.46 11.66
CA TYR A 493 3.61 37.34 11.06
C TYR A 493 3.00 38.32 12.07
N VAL A 494 2.69 37.88 13.30
CA VAL A 494 2.12 38.76 14.34
C VAL A 494 3.09 39.87 14.75
N ARG A 495 4.41 39.64 14.66
CA ARG A 495 5.43 40.65 14.98
C ARG A 495 5.43 41.81 13.98
N THR A 496 5.18 41.54 12.71
CA THR A 496 5.23 42.56 11.65
C THR A 496 3.84 43.08 11.30
N ARG A 497 2.80 42.24 11.43
CA ARG A 497 1.44 42.40 10.88
C ARG A 497 1.43 42.86 9.41
N ASP A 498 2.53 42.61 8.71
CA ASP A 498 2.72 43.03 7.33
C ASP A 498 3.09 41.82 6.50
N TRP A 499 2.12 41.37 5.70
CA TRP A 499 2.29 40.29 4.73
C TRP A 499 3.41 40.59 3.73
N ARG A 500 3.63 41.87 3.37
CA ARG A 500 4.72 42.26 2.46
C ARG A 500 6.10 42.05 3.08
N ALA A 501 6.21 42.09 4.41
CA ALA A 501 7.47 41.84 5.11
C ALA A 501 7.79 40.35 5.26
N VAL A 502 6.80 39.46 5.07
CA VAL A 502 6.91 38.01 5.29
C VAL A 502 6.98 37.22 3.98
N ARG A 503 6.29 37.69 2.94
CA ARG A 503 6.24 37.05 1.61
C ARG A 503 7.55 37.13 0.85
#